data_AF-A0AAW8E5M2-F1
#
_entry.id   AF-A0AAW8E5M2-F1
#
_cell.length_a   1.000
_cell.length_b   1.000
_cell.length_c   1.000
_cell.angle_alpha   90.00
_cell.angle_beta   90.00
_cell.angle_gamma   90.00
#
_symmetry.space_group_name_H-M   'P 1'
#
loop_
_entity.id
_entity.type
_entity.pdbx_description
1 polymer ?
#
loop_
_entity_poly.entity_id
_entity_poly.type
_entity_poly.pdbx_seq_one_letter_code
_entity_poly.pdbx_strand_id
1 'polypeptide(L)'
;MATRKKKETAASAKVTKAATLRTKDVAGLQAEIKDLQKAHFGLRMQKATQQLSNTTTLRVTRRDIARAKTILAQKEQETQAAK
;
A
#
# COMPACT_ATOMS: atom_id res chain seq x y z
N MET A 1 -32.05 -11.11 -31.70
CA MET A 1 -32.39 -10.11 -30.67
C MET A 1 -31.34 -10.17 -29.56
N ALA A 2 -30.71 -9.02 -29.29
CA ALA A 2 -30.04 -8.60 -28.05
C ALA A 2 -28.86 -9.41 -27.46
N THR A 3 -27.66 -9.06 -27.95
CA THR A 3 -26.48 -8.62 -27.17
C THR A 3 -25.77 -9.55 -26.17
N ARG A 4 -24.61 -10.02 -26.65
CA ARG A 4 -23.33 -10.34 -25.96
C ARG A 4 -23.06 -9.43 -24.73
N LYS A 5 -23.37 -9.88 -23.50
CA LYS A 5 -23.01 -9.15 -22.27
C LYS A 5 -21.63 -9.58 -21.76
N LYS A 6 -20.62 -8.99 -22.40
CA LYS A 6 -19.33 -8.54 -21.85
C LYS A 6 -19.24 -8.64 -20.32
N LYS A 7 -18.55 -9.67 -19.81
CA LYS A 7 -17.97 -9.67 -18.45
C LYS A 7 -16.45 -9.68 -18.60
N GLU A 8 -15.96 -8.64 -19.28
CA GLU A 8 -14.58 -8.21 -19.12
C GLU A 8 -14.41 -7.61 -17.72
N THR A 9 -13.18 -7.67 -17.23
CA THR A 9 -12.62 -6.90 -16.11
C THR A 9 -12.90 -7.43 -14.69
N ALA A 10 -12.12 -8.43 -14.31
CA ALA A 10 -11.42 -8.37 -13.04
C ALA A 10 -10.06 -9.07 -13.18
N ALA A 11 -9.26 -8.60 -14.14
CA ALA A 11 -7.82 -8.77 -14.06
C ALA A 11 -7.37 -8.03 -12.79
N SER A 12 -7.28 -8.76 -11.68
CA SER A 12 -6.66 -8.28 -10.45
C SER A 12 -5.17 -8.09 -10.74
N ALA A 13 -4.87 -6.95 -11.34
CA ALA A 13 -3.54 -6.47 -11.67
C ALA A 13 -2.75 -6.31 -10.37
N LYS A 14 -2.03 -7.37 -10.01
CA LYS A 14 -0.92 -7.38 -9.05
C LYS A 14 0.30 -6.72 -9.68
N VAL A 15 0.12 -5.54 -10.27
CA VAL A 15 1.15 -4.77 -10.96
C VAL A 15 1.73 -3.78 -9.94
N THR A 16 2.80 -4.22 -9.29
CA THR A 16 3.92 -3.40 -8.81
C THR A 16 3.59 -1.97 -8.34
N LYS A 17 2.92 -1.88 -7.18
CA LYS A 17 2.75 -0.62 -6.41
C LYS A 17 4.08 0.10 -6.09
N ALA A 18 5.22 -0.58 -6.24
CA ALA A 18 6.56 0.00 -6.11
C ALA A 18 6.96 0.94 -7.27
N ALA A 19 6.42 0.73 -8.48
CA ALA A 19 6.74 1.57 -9.64
C ALA A 19 6.05 2.95 -9.55
N THR A 20 4.87 3.01 -8.94
CA THR A 20 4.09 4.25 -8.79
C THR A 20 4.45 5.06 -7.54
N LEU A 21 5.24 4.52 -6.61
CA LEU A 21 5.70 5.22 -5.41
C LEU A 21 6.97 6.05 -5.64
N ARG A 22 7.76 5.76 -6.69
CA ARG A 22 8.93 6.60 -7.05
C ARG A 22 8.52 7.93 -7.68
N THR A 23 7.45 7.93 -8.48
CA THR A 23 6.90 9.10 -9.18
C THR A 23 5.97 9.98 -8.34
N LYS A 24 5.54 9.53 -7.15
CA LYS A 24 4.74 10.36 -6.24
C LYS A 24 5.61 11.24 -5.35
N ASP A 25 5.14 12.47 -5.17
CA ASP A 25 5.68 13.49 -4.30
C ASP A 25 5.85 12.99 -2.85
N VAL A 26 6.84 13.51 -2.14
CA VAL A 26 7.19 13.13 -0.76
C VAL A 26 5.98 13.28 0.17
N ALA A 27 5.18 14.33 -0.06
CA ALA A 27 3.93 14.57 0.67
C ALA A 27 2.87 13.47 0.45
N GLY A 28 2.74 12.97 -0.79
CA GLY A 28 1.81 11.88 -1.13
C GLY A 28 2.20 10.56 -0.49
N LEU A 29 3.50 10.27 -0.38
CA LEU A 29 4.02 9.10 0.33
C LEU A 29 3.69 9.15 1.83
N GLN A 30 3.86 10.32 2.46
CA GLN A 30 3.54 10.49 3.88
C GLN A 30 2.04 10.31 4.15
N ALA A 31 1.17 10.81 3.27
CA ALA A 31 -0.28 10.61 3.38
C ALA A 31 -0.65 9.12 3.26
N GLU A 32 -0.11 8.42 2.25
CA GLU A 32 -0.37 6.99 2.04
C GLU A 32 0.15 6.14 3.22
N ILE A 33 1.27 6.50 3.85
CA ILE A 33 1.76 5.86 5.08
C ILE A 33 0.76 6.04 6.24
N LYS A 34 0.22 7.25 6.44
CA LYS A 34 -0.76 7.51 7.51
C LYS A 34 -2.03 6.69 7.30
N ASP A 35 -2.49 6.57 6.07
CA ASP A 35 -3.68 5.77 5.75
C ASP A 35 -3.43 4.27 5.93
N LEU A 36 -2.27 3.77 5.51
CA LEU A 36 -1.85 2.38 5.76
C LEU A 36 -1.70 2.09 7.27
N GLN A 37 -1.25 3.07 8.07
CA GLN A 37 -1.18 2.93 9.53
C GLN A 37 -2.56 2.82 10.18
N LYS A 38 -3.54 3.63 9.75
CA LYS A 38 -4.93 3.53 10.20
C LYS A 38 -5.52 2.17 9.84
N ALA A 39 -5.33 1.70 8.61
CA ALA A 39 -5.77 0.38 8.18
C ALA A 39 -5.11 -0.74 9.01
N HIS A 40 -3.80 -0.64 9.29
CA HIS A 40 -3.09 -1.59 10.14
C HIS A 40 -3.61 -1.58 11.59
N PHE A 41 -3.99 -0.42 12.14
CA PHE A 41 -4.62 -0.33 13.46
C PHE A 41 -5.98 -1.04 13.49
N GLY A 42 -6.82 -0.82 12.48
CA GLY A 42 -8.10 -1.54 12.33
C GLY A 42 -7.91 -3.06 12.27
N LEU A 43 -6.95 -3.53 11.47
CA LEU A 43 -6.61 -4.96 11.38
C LEU A 43 -6.09 -5.52 12.72
N ARG A 44 -5.35 -4.74 13.51
CA ARG A 44 -4.93 -5.15 14.87
C ARG A 44 -6.11 -5.24 15.83
N MET A 45 -7.07 -4.30 15.77
CA MET A 45 -8.29 -4.39 16.56
C MET A 45 -9.12 -5.62 16.19
N GLN A 46 -9.33 -5.88 14.90
CA GLN A 46 -10.04 -7.07 14.41
C GLN A 46 -9.36 -8.38 14.84
N LYS A 47 -8.02 -8.38 14.91
CA LYS A 47 -7.27 -9.52 15.47
C LYS A 47 -7.55 -9.69 16.97
N ALA A 48 -7.61 -8.60 17.73
CA ALA A 48 -7.90 -8.65 19.17
C ALA A 48 -9.33 -9.14 19.46
N THR A 49 -10.31 -8.81 18.61
CA THR A 49 -11.70 -9.31 18.73
C THR A 49 -11.88 -10.72 18.19
N GLN A 50 -10.81 -11.37 17.71
CA GLN A 50 -10.84 -12.69 17.06
C GLN A 50 -11.75 -12.79 15.82
N GLN A 51 -12.11 -11.65 15.22
CA GLN A 51 -12.95 -11.58 14.01
C GLN A 51 -12.12 -11.58 12.72
N LEU A 52 -10.79 -11.52 12.83
CA LEU A 52 -9.91 -11.45 11.67
C LEU A 52 -9.66 -12.85 11.07
N SER A 53 -10.32 -13.14 9.94
CA SER A 53 -10.16 -14.39 9.20
C SER A 53 -8.80 -14.54 8.51
N ASN A 54 -8.20 -13.44 8.04
CA ASN A 54 -6.95 -13.47 7.29
C ASN A 54 -5.81 -12.70 7.99
N THR A 55 -5.03 -13.42 8.78
CA THR A 55 -3.86 -12.89 9.51
C THR A 55 -2.68 -12.53 8.60
N THR A 56 -2.67 -12.99 7.34
CA THR A 56 -1.61 -12.66 6.38
C THR A 56 -1.64 -11.18 5.99
N THR A 57 -2.83 -10.56 5.98
CA THR A 57 -3.04 -9.14 5.67
C THR A 57 -2.23 -8.23 6.58
N LEU A 58 -2.17 -8.51 7.90
CA LEU A 58 -1.32 -7.79 8.86
C LEU A 58 0.15 -7.78 8.46
N ARG A 59 0.67 -8.92 7.97
CA ARG A 59 2.08 -9.03 7.54
C ARG A 59 2.33 -8.25 6.26
N VAL A 60 1.38 -8.27 5.33
CA VAL A 60 1.46 -7.52 4.06
C VAL A 60 1.41 -6.01 4.33
N THR A 61 0.42 -5.51 5.06
CA THR A 61 0.28 -4.09 5.38
C THR A 61 1.51 -3.55 6.13
N ARG A 62 2.09 -4.32 7.05
CA ARG A 62 3.34 -3.94 7.74
C ARG A 62 4.52 -3.80 6.78
N ARG A 63 4.67 -4.73 5.83
CA ARG A 63 5.72 -4.68 4.81
C ARG A 63 5.52 -3.51 3.85
N ASP A 64 4.28 -3.17 3.53
CA ASP A 64 3.98 -2.04 2.65
C ASP A 64 4.28 -0.70 3.34
N ILE A 65 3.98 -0.55 4.64
CA ILE A 65 4.41 0.61 5.44
C ILE A 65 5.95 0.71 5.47
N ALA A 66 6.65 -0.41 5.66
CA ALA A 66 8.11 -0.42 5.69
C ALA A 66 8.70 0.03 4.34
N ARG A 67 8.19 -0.50 3.22
CA ARG A 67 8.63 -0.10 1.88
C ARG A 67 8.41 1.38 1.61
N ALA A 68 7.25 1.92 1.99
CA ALA A 68 6.96 3.33 1.81
C ALA A 68 7.91 4.23 2.64
N LYS A 69 8.24 3.82 3.88
CA LYS A 69 9.25 4.51 4.70
C LYS A 69 10.65 4.41 4.10
N THR A 70 11.04 3.27 3.54
CA THR A 70 12.35 3.12 2.88
C THR A 70 12.48 4.03 1.66
N ILE A 71 11.42 4.19 0.87
CA ILE A 71 11.43 5.10 -0.29
C ILE A 71 11.57 6.56 0.15
N LEU A 72 10.91 6.97 1.25
CA LEU A 72 11.11 8.30 1.84
C LEU A 72 12.57 8.52 2.25
N ALA A 73 13.15 7.57 2.98
CA ALA A 73 14.54 7.64 3.41
C ALA A 73 15.52 7.68 2.22
N GLN A 74 15.24 6.95 1.14
CA GLN A 74 16.04 7.00 -0.09
C GLN A 74 16.00 8.40 -0.75
N LYS A 75 14.83 9.03 -0.82
CA LYS A 75 14.70 10.40 -1.35
C LYS A 75 15.40 11.45 -0.45
N GLU A 76 15.33 11.27 0.86
CA GLU A 76 16.05 12.11 1.83
C GLU A 76 17.56 11.93 1.72
N GLN A 77 18.05 10.71 1.49
CA GLN A 77 19.46 10.42 1.25
C GLN A 77 19.96 11.01 -0.07
N GLU A 78 19.19 10.89 -1.17
CA GLU A 78 19.53 11.51 -2.46
C GLU A 78 19.65 13.04 -2.36
N THR A 79 18.76 13.69 -1.58
CA THR A 79 18.83 15.13 -1.35
C THR A 79 19.96 15.55 -0.40
N GLN A 80 20.39 14.68 0.53
CA GLN A 80 21.55 14.94 1.40
C GLN A 80 22.89 14.67 0.73
N ALA A 81 22.98 13.70 -0.18
CA ALA A 81 24.20 13.41 -0.94
C ALA A 81 24.54 14.48 -1.99
N ALA A 82 23.57 15.34 -2.33
CA ALA A 82 23.75 16.48 -3.23
C ALA A 82 24.15 17.79 -2.52
N LYS A 83 24.36 17.75 -1.20
CA LYS A 83 24.93 18.84 -0.40
C LYS A 83 26.39 18.56 -0.09
#